data_AF-I1MW56-F1
#
_entry.id   AF-I1MW56-F1
#
_cell.length_a   1.000
_cell.length_b   1.000
_cell.length_c   1.000
_cell.angle_alpha   90.00
_cell.angle_beta   90.00
_cell.angle_gamma   90.00
#
_symmetry.space_group_name_H-M   'P 1'
#
loop_
_entity.id
_entity.type
_entity.pdbx_description
1 polymer ?
#
loop_
_entity_poly.entity_id
_entity_poly.type
_entity_poly.pdbx_seq_one_letter_code
_entity_poly.pdbx_strand_id
1 'polypeptide(L)'
;MEGESANEPSTSSSWMGALLSSETEMGGTGTSVNDRVAWPVPLANPVASGEAEAGQSHVVPFPYDENEVIGGDYVLSIQRRLLAKYEFPSAEEIKITKIKAEDLFEVKVDIIRQMTPQDPEEDWLNRGARALDNPRAASGETSLEELYRLKDDLNENGRDSETFERLKDKFF
;
A
#
# COMPACT_ATOMS: atom_id res chain seq x y z
N MET A 1 21.02 2.59 -51.50
CA MET A 1 21.70 1.89 -50.41
C MET A 1 21.30 2.64 -49.16
N GLU A 2 20.08 2.38 -48.69
CA GLU A 2 19.81 1.40 -47.60
C GLU A 2 20.41 1.98 -46.31
N GLY A 3 19.66 2.59 -45.38
CA GLY A 3 18.31 2.28 -44.92
C GLY A 3 18.43 1.24 -43.82
N GLU A 4 18.34 1.62 -42.56
CA GLU A 4 17.83 0.71 -41.52
C GLU A 4 17.36 1.52 -40.30
N SER A 5 16.13 1.19 -39.90
CA SER A 5 15.31 1.86 -38.91
C SER A 5 15.32 1.09 -37.59
N ALA A 6 15.00 1.82 -36.51
CA ALA A 6 14.13 1.42 -35.40
C ALA A 6 14.44 0.12 -34.61
N ASN A 7 14.59 0.26 -33.29
CA ASN A 7 13.62 -0.35 -32.37
C ASN A 7 13.80 0.18 -30.94
N GLU A 8 12.74 0.77 -30.38
CA GLU A 8 12.54 0.83 -28.93
C GLU A 8 11.48 -0.21 -28.55
N PRO A 9 11.71 -1.07 -27.55
CA PRO A 9 10.65 -1.89 -26.98
C PRO A 9 9.99 -1.18 -25.79
N SER A 10 8.72 -0.80 -25.98
CA SER A 10 7.77 -0.60 -24.87
C SER A 10 7.58 -1.92 -24.13
N THR A 11 7.84 -1.96 -22.83
CA THR A 11 7.56 -3.14 -22.01
C THR A 11 6.30 -2.88 -21.19
N SER A 12 5.20 -3.44 -21.68
CA SER A 12 3.86 -3.42 -21.08
C SER A 12 3.76 -4.39 -19.91
N SER A 13 3.19 -3.92 -18.81
CA SER A 13 2.76 -4.70 -17.65
C SER A 13 1.88 -5.89 -18.04
N SER A 14 2.28 -7.10 -17.66
CA SER A 14 1.45 -8.30 -17.70
C SER A 14 1.88 -9.26 -16.58
N TRP A 15 1.33 -9.10 -15.38
CA TRP A 15 1.50 -10.06 -14.28
C TRP A 15 0.21 -10.35 -13.49
N MET A 16 -0.96 -9.87 -13.92
CA MET A 16 -2.25 -10.13 -13.25
C MET A 16 -2.94 -11.45 -13.62
N GLY A 17 -2.27 -12.42 -14.26
CA GLY A 17 -2.92 -13.60 -14.84
C GLY A 17 -2.99 -14.89 -14.00
N ALA A 18 -2.33 -14.98 -12.83
CA ALA A 18 -1.98 -16.30 -12.27
C ALA A 18 -2.79 -16.77 -11.03
N LEU A 19 -3.83 -16.07 -10.58
CA LEU A 19 -4.48 -16.38 -9.28
C LEU A 19 -5.86 -17.04 -9.33
N LEU A 20 -6.40 -17.41 -10.50
CA LEU A 20 -7.67 -18.14 -10.59
C LEU A 20 -7.50 -19.50 -11.27
N SER A 21 -7.06 -20.51 -10.54
CA SER A 21 -7.22 -21.92 -10.93
C SER A 21 -7.09 -22.81 -9.70
N SER A 22 -8.21 -23.05 -9.01
CA SER A 22 -8.36 -24.16 -8.09
C SER A 22 -9.81 -24.65 -8.18
N GLU A 23 -9.93 -25.98 -8.20
CA GLU A 23 -11.14 -26.76 -7.89
C GLU A 23 -12.16 -26.98 -9.01
N THR A 24 -11.99 -28.08 -9.74
CA THR A 24 -13.13 -28.96 -10.09
C THR A 24 -12.63 -30.40 -10.18
N GLU A 25 -12.80 -31.17 -9.09
CA GLU A 25 -12.74 -32.63 -9.12
C GLU A 25 -14.09 -33.17 -9.62
N MET A 26 -14.07 -34.08 -10.59
CA MET A 26 -15.23 -34.85 -11.02
C MET A 26 -14.80 -36.30 -11.28
N GLY A 27 -15.38 -37.27 -10.56
CA GLY A 27 -15.28 -38.67 -10.94
C GLY A 27 -15.54 -39.65 -9.79
N GLY A 28 -16.56 -40.49 -9.92
CA GLY A 28 -16.67 -41.71 -9.10
C GLY A 28 -18.08 -42.14 -8.72
N THR A 29 -18.81 -42.71 -9.69
CA THR A 29 -20.08 -43.44 -9.51
C THR A 29 -19.94 -44.62 -8.54
N GLY A 30 -20.87 -44.75 -7.58
CA GLY A 30 -20.97 -45.92 -6.70
C GLY A 30 -22.34 -45.98 -5.99
N THR A 31 -23.27 -46.72 -6.59
CA THR A 31 -24.62 -47.02 -6.09
C THR A 31 -24.59 -47.98 -4.88
N SER A 32 -25.28 -47.68 -3.79
CA SER A 32 -25.89 -48.72 -2.92
C SER A 32 -26.95 -48.13 -1.98
N VAL A 33 -28.05 -48.88 -1.83
CA VAL A 33 -29.32 -48.57 -1.18
C VAL A 33 -29.36 -49.23 0.21
N ASN A 34 -29.69 -48.50 1.29
CA ASN A 34 -30.56 -49.02 2.36
C ASN A 34 -31.10 -47.91 3.29
N ASP A 35 -32.32 -48.17 3.73
CA ASP A 35 -33.35 -47.34 4.34
C ASP A 35 -33.12 -46.74 5.75
N ARG A 36 -33.76 -45.57 5.93
CA ARG A 36 -34.53 -45.08 7.10
C ARG A 36 -33.82 -44.77 8.43
N VAL A 37 -33.87 -43.49 8.82
CA VAL A 37 -34.62 -42.97 9.99
C VAL A 37 -34.67 -41.44 9.89
N ALA A 38 -35.88 -40.88 10.00
CA ALA A 38 -36.20 -39.48 9.78
C ALA A 38 -35.75 -38.58 10.95
N TRP A 39 -34.96 -37.56 10.62
CA TRP A 39 -34.88 -36.32 11.39
C TRP A 39 -35.42 -35.20 10.48
N PRO A 40 -36.24 -34.27 10.99
CA PRO A 40 -36.68 -33.13 10.19
C PRO A 40 -35.46 -32.29 9.85
N VAL A 41 -34.96 -32.45 8.62
CA VAL A 41 -33.92 -31.60 8.05
C VAL A 41 -34.53 -30.21 7.90
N PRO A 42 -33.91 -29.16 8.46
CA PRO A 42 -34.38 -27.80 8.24
C PRO A 42 -34.39 -27.53 6.74
N LEU A 43 -35.47 -26.91 6.29
CA LEU A 43 -35.72 -26.51 4.91
C LEU A 43 -34.41 -26.02 4.28
N ALA A 44 -33.90 -26.80 3.33
CA ALA A 44 -32.73 -26.42 2.55
C ALA A 44 -33.07 -25.06 1.93
N ASN A 45 -32.36 -24.02 2.38
CA ASN A 45 -32.45 -22.70 1.80
C ASN A 45 -32.16 -22.89 0.30
N PRO A 46 -33.07 -22.51 -0.61
CA PRO A 46 -32.74 -22.58 -2.02
C PRO A 46 -31.47 -21.75 -2.20
N VAL A 47 -30.39 -22.42 -2.61
CA VAL A 47 -29.23 -21.73 -3.15
C VAL A 47 -29.79 -21.00 -4.35
N ALA A 48 -30.12 -19.73 -4.15
CA ALA A 48 -30.35 -18.83 -5.26
C ALA A 48 -29.04 -18.88 -6.05
N SER A 49 -29.09 -19.49 -7.22
CA SER A 49 -28.20 -19.20 -8.33
C SER A 49 -28.47 -17.76 -8.79
N GLY A 50 -28.35 -16.82 -7.87
CA GLY A 50 -27.98 -15.46 -8.19
C GLY A 50 -26.48 -15.49 -8.10
N GLU A 51 -25.81 -15.21 -9.21
CA GLU A 51 -24.54 -14.51 -9.15
C GLU A 51 -24.74 -13.37 -8.15
N ALA A 52 -24.36 -13.61 -6.89
CA ALA A 52 -23.91 -12.54 -6.04
C ALA A 52 -22.68 -12.06 -6.78
N GLU A 53 -22.91 -11.11 -7.69
CA GLU A 53 -21.91 -10.26 -8.30
C GLU A 53 -20.96 -9.94 -7.16
N ALA A 54 -19.79 -10.59 -7.18
CA ALA A 54 -18.81 -10.44 -6.14
C ALA A 54 -18.54 -8.95 -6.11
N GLY A 55 -19.14 -8.27 -5.13
CA GLY A 55 -19.31 -6.83 -5.16
C GLY A 55 -17.96 -6.25 -5.47
N GLN A 56 -17.88 -5.46 -6.55
CA GLN A 56 -16.66 -4.85 -7.06
C GLN A 56 -15.75 -4.56 -5.87
N SER A 57 -14.63 -5.27 -5.77
CA SER A 57 -13.78 -5.11 -4.61
C SER A 57 -13.43 -3.63 -4.53
N HIS A 58 -13.88 -2.97 -3.46
CA HIS A 58 -13.62 -1.55 -3.22
C HIS A 58 -12.15 -1.39 -2.79
N VAL A 59 -11.22 -1.86 -3.62
CA VAL A 59 -9.81 -1.56 -3.50
C VAL A 59 -9.63 -0.19 -4.14
N VAL A 60 -9.58 0.85 -3.30
CA VAL A 60 -9.17 2.18 -3.77
C VAL A 60 -7.71 2.05 -4.20
N PRO A 61 -7.37 2.39 -5.45
CA PRO A 61 -5.99 2.33 -5.91
C PRO A 61 -5.15 3.33 -5.12
N PHE A 62 -3.91 2.95 -4.83
CA PHE A 62 -2.94 3.86 -4.23
C PHE A 62 -2.76 5.10 -5.14
N PRO A 63 -2.85 6.33 -4.59
CA PRO A 63 -3.07 7.52 -5.41
C PRO A 63 -1.81 8.12 -6.04
N TYR A 64 -0.61 7.64 -5.69
CA TYR A 64 0.66 8.21 -6.15
C TYR A 64 1.44 7.24 -7.05
N ASP A 65 2.19 7.78 -8.02
CA ASP A 65 3.17 6.96 -8.75
C ASP A 65 4.33 6.59 -7.83
N GLU A 66 4.93 5.41 -8.05
CA GLU A 66 6.00 4.92 -7.18
C GLU A 66 7.27 5.77 -7.20
N ASN A 67 7.46 6.57 -8.26
CA ASN A 67 8.58 7.48 -8.49
C ASN A 67 8.19 8.96 -8.32
N GLU A 68 6.94 9.26 -7.96
CA GLU A 68 6.48 10.63 -7.71
C GLU A 68 7.19 11.20 -6.49
N VAL A 69 7.90 12.32 -6.67
CA VAL A 69 8.69 12.94 -5.60
C VAL A 69 7.85 13.99 -4.88
N ILE A 70 7.61 13.79 -3.59
CA ILE A 70 6.96 14.76 -2.69
C ILE A 70 7.76 14.85 -1.40
N GLY A 71 8.06 16.06 -0.96
CA GLY A 71 8.90 16.34 0.22
C GLY A 71 10.34 15.85 0.11
N GLY A 72 10.79 15.46 -1.09
CA GLY A 72 12.11 14.86 -1.31
C GLY A 72 12.17 13.34 -1.07
N ASP A 73 11.01 12.69 -0.95
CA ASP A 73 10.86 11.23 -0.95
C ASP A 73 9.92 10.77 -2.06
N TYR A 74 9.94 9.46 -2.34
CA TYR A 74 9.01 8.75 -3.22
C TYR A 74 8.87 7.32 -2.69
N VAL A 75 7.85 6.58 -3.11
CA VAL A 75 7.57 5.25 -2.53
C VAL A 75 8.77 4.31 -2.63
N LEU A 76 9.43 4.25 -3.79
CA LEU A 76 10.61 3.38 -3.96
C LEU A 76 11.82 3.83 -3.10
N SER A 77 11.95 5.11 -2.75
CA SER A 77 13.04 5.55 -1.86
C SER A 77 12.84 5.07 -0.44
N ILE A 78 11.60 5.15 0.07
CA ILE A 78 11.22 4.63 1.38
C ILE A 78 11.37 3.11 1.40
N GLN A 79 10.90 2.42 0.36
CA GLN A 79 11.02 0.96 0.25
C GLN A 79 12.49 0.53 0.30
N ARG A 80 13.39 1.21 -0.43
CA ARG A 80 14.83 0.92 -0.40
C ARG A 80 15.40 1.07 1.01
N ARG A 81 15.02 2.11 1.75
CA ARG A 81 15.46 2.30 3.15
C ARG A 81 14.92 1.24 4.09
N LEU A 82 13.68 0.81 3.93
CA LEU A 82 13.09 -0.31 4.69
C LEU A 82 13.78 -1.65 4.38
N LEU A 83 14.21 -1.84 3.13
CA LEU A 83 14.91 -3.04 2.67
C LEU A 83 16.39 -3.07 3.08
N ALA A 84 16.99 -1.95 3.46
CA ALA A 84 18.43 -1.84 3.75
C ALA A 84 18.94 -2.78 4.84
N LYS A 85 18.06 -3.32 5.69
CA LYS A 85 18.40 -4.32 6.72
C LYS A 85 18.53 -5.75 6.20
N TYR A 86 18.10 -6.01 4.96
CA TYR A 86 18.16 -7.33 4.32
C TYR A 86 19.28 -7.33 3.28
N GLU A 87 20.24 -8.24 3.44
CA GLU A 87 21.31 -8.41 2.43
C GLU A 87 20.76 -9.00 1.12
N PHE A 88 19.84 -9.96 1.23
CA PHE A 88 19.17 -10.62 0.10
C PHE A 88 17.67 -10.74 0.41
N PRO A 89 16.87 -9.71 0.12
CA PRO A 89 15.46 -9.73 0.44
C PRO A 89 14.70 -10.75 -0.42
N SER A 90 13.86 -11.55 0.23
CA SER A 90 12.91 -12.45 -0.41
C SER A 90 11.81 -11.68 -1.16
N ALA A 91 11.13 -12.36 -2.09
CA ALA A 91 9.98 -11.78 -2.78
C ALA A 91 8.87 -11.32 -1.81
N GLU A 92 8.69 -12.04 -0.70
CA GLU A 92 7.74 -11.68 0.36
C GLU A 92 8.16 -10.38 1.07
N GLU A 93 9.44 -10.25 1.44
CA GLU A 93 9.96 -9.02 2.07
C GLU A 93 9.88 -7.81 1.14
N ILE A 94 10.14 -8.00 -0.15
CA ILE A 94 9.97 -6.93 -1.17
C ILE A 94 8.51 -6.48 -1.21
N LYS A 95 7.56 -7.42 -1.24
CA LYS A 95 6.13 -7.10 -1.26
C LYS A 95 5.65 -6.41 0.01
N ILE A 96 6.05 -6.91 1.18
CA ILE A 96 5.66 -6.33 2.47
C ILE A 96 6.25 -4.93 2.65
N THR A 97 7.51 -4.72 2.26
CA THR A 97 8.14 -3.40 2.37
C THR A 97 7.55 -2.41 1.38
N LYS A 98 7.05 -2.86 0.23
CA LYS A 98 6.32 -2.01 -0.72
C LYS A 98 5.05 -1.43 -0.07
N ILE A 99 4.21 -2.29 0.48
CA ILE A 99 2.96 -1.89 1.16
C ILE A 99 3.27 -0.92 2.31
N LYS A 100 4.28 -1.23 3.14
CA LYS A 100 4.71 -0.33 4.21
C LYS A 100 5.22 1.02 3.70
N ALA A 101 5.91 1.03 2.56
CA ALA A 101 6.40 2.27 1.96
C ALA A 101 5.24 3.13 1.42
N GLU A 102 4.21 2.51 0.85
CA GLU A 102 2.97 3.18 0.44
C GLU A 102 2.28 3.83 1.64
N ASP A 103 2.03 3.07 2.71
CA ASP A 103 1.39 3.58 3.94
C ASP A 103 2.17 4.75 4.55
N LEU A 104 3.51 4.63 4.64
CA LEU A 104 4.37 5.69 5.17
C LEU A 104 4.35 6.93 4.26
N PHE A 105 4.43 6.74 2.93
CA PHE A 105 4.45 7.84 1.99
C PHE A 105 3.16 8.65 2.05
N GLU A 106 2.00 7.99 2.08
CA GLU A 106 0.70 8.65 2.15
C GLU A 106 0.59 9.58 3.38
N VAL A 107 0.94 9.08 4.57
CA VAL A 107 0.87 9.89 5.79
C VAL A 107 1.93 10.99 5.81
N LYS A 108 3.15 10.73 5.31
CA LYS A 108 4.19 11.77 5.17
C LYS A 108 3.71 12.91 4.27
N VAL A 109 3.11 12.59 3.12
CA VAL A 109 2.58 13.57 2.16
C VAL A 109 1.49 14.43 2.81
N ASP A 110 0.58 13.82 3.57
CA ASP A 110 -0.46 14.56 4.28
C ASP A 110 0.13 15.56 5.27
N ILE A 111 1.11 15.15 6.09
CA ILE A 111 1.78 16.04 7.04
C ILE A 111 2.50 17.19 6.30
N ILE A 112 3.25 16.87 5.24
CA ILE A 112 3.96 17.88 4.43
C ILE A 112 2.99 18.91 3.84
N ARG A 113 1.85 18.45 3.31
CA ARG A 113 0.81 19.33 2.75
C ARG A 113 0.15 20.20 3.81
N GLN A 114 0.05 19.74 5.06
CA GLN A 114 -0.44 20.54 6.17
C GLN A 114 0.59 21.57 6.66
N MET A 115 1.88 21.21 6.70
CA MET A 115 2.95 22.13 7.07
C MET A 115 3.12 23.26 6.05
N THR A 116 3.00 22.97 4.75
CA THR A 116 3.22 23.93 3.65
C THR A 116 2.48 25.27 3.82
N PRO A 117 1.15 25.31 4.08
CA PRO A 117 0.45 26.58 4.31
C PRO A 117 0.71 27.20 5.69
N GLN A 118 1.15 26.42 6.69
CA GLN A 118 1.39 26.89 8.05
C GLN A 118 2.78 27.52 8.22
N ASP A 119 3.75 27.07 7.43
CA ASP A 119 5.14 27.53 7.42
C ASP A 119 5.61 27.88 6.00
N PRO A 120 5.15 29.02 5.45
CA PRO A 120 5.40 29.40 4.06
C PRO A 120 6.87 29.82 3.79
N GLU A 121 7.69 29.93 4.82
CA GLU A 121 9.11 30.28 4.70
C GLU A 121 9.95 29.10 4.23
N GLU A 122 9.48 27.87 4.46
CA GLU A 122 10.22 26.65 4.22
C GLU A 122 9.66 25.81 3.07
N ASP A 123 10.55 25.08 2.39
CA ASP A 123 10.22 24.32 1.17
C ASP A 123 9.73 22.89 1.47
N TRP A 124 8.64 22.80 2.22
CA TRP A 124 8.05 21.54 2.68
C TRP A 124 7.78 20.55 1.54
N LEU A 125 7.31 21.03 0.40
CA LEU A 125 6.99 20.19 -0.76
C LEU A 125 8.22 19.56 -1.43
N ASN A 126 9.42 20.10 -1.24
CA ASN A 126 10.64 19.53 -1.83
C ASN A 126 11.57 18.87 -0.81
N ARG A 127 11.47 19.22 0.49
CA ARG A 127 12.43 18.76 1.52
C ARG A 127 11.79 18.25 2.80
N GLY A 128 10.48 18.44 2.99
CA GLY A 128 9.78 18.17 4.24
C GLY A 128 9.86 16.73 4.74
N ALA A 129 10.12 15.75 3.88
CA ALA A 129 10.23 14.36 4.31
C ALA A 129 11.41 14.14 5.27
N ARG A 130 12.48 14.93 5.17
CA ARG A 130 13.66 14.80 6.05
C ARG A 130 13.37 15.20 7.49
N ALA A 131 12.48 16.16 7.72
CA ALA A 131 12.04 16.52 9.07
C ALA A 131 11.28 15.38 9.76
N LEU A 132 10.72 14.45 8.97
CA LEU A 132 9.96 13.28 9.43
C LEU A 132 10.83 12.03 9.62
N ASP A 133 12.13 12.10 9.37
CA ASP A 133 13.03 10.97 9.60
C ASP A 133 13.31 10.77 11.10
N ASN A 134 13.49 9.51 11.50
CA ASN A 134 13.86 9.11 12.84
C ASN A 134 15.26 8.47 12.84
N PRO A 135 16.32 9.21 13.23
CA PRO A 135 17.70 8.69 13.21
C PRO A 135 17.94 7.54 14.20
N ARG A 136 17.01 7.26 15.12
CA ARG A 136 17.10 6.12 16.04
C ARG A 136 16.54 4.84 15.43
N ALA A 137 15.75 4.91 14.36
CA ALA A 137 15.23 3.75 13.66
C ALA A 137 16.28 3.17 12.72
N ALA A 138 16.37 1.84 12.62
CA ALA A 138 17.35 1.16 11.76
C ALA A 138 17.22 1.53 10.28
N SER A 139 16.00 1.82 9.81
CA SER A 139 15.74 2.29 8.44
C SER A 139 15.81 3.81 8.30
N GLY A 140 15.91 4.56 9.40
CA GLY A 140 15.68 6.01 9.43
C GLY A 140 14.21 6.42 9.36
N GLU A 141 13.26 5.49 9.20
CA GLU A 141 11.83 5.80 9.11
C GLU A 141 11.19 5.97 10.49
N THR A 142 10.37 7.01 10.61
CA THR A 142 9.41 7.14 11.73
C THR A 142 8.34 6.06 11.61
N SER A 143 7.89 5.52 12.74
CA SER A 143 6.85 4.49 12.73
C SER A 143 5.52 5.05 12.21
N LEU A 144 4.72 4.22 11.55
CA LEU A 144 3.43 4.64 11.00
C LEU A 144 2.50 5.21 12.10
N GLU A 145 2.47 4.60 13.27
CA GLU A 145 1.71 5.08 14.43
C GLU A 145 2.17 6.47 14.88
N GLU A 146 3.48 6.72 14.92
CA GLU A 146 3.99 8.04 15.27
C GLU A 146 3.62 9.07 14.20
N LEU A 147 3.70 8.75 12.90
CA LEU A 147 3.25 9.66 11.85
C LEU A 147 1.77 10.02 11.98
N TYR A 148 0.89 9.05 12.27
CA TYR A 148 -0.51 9.35 12.53
C TYR A 148 -0.70 10.29 13.72
N ARG A 149 0.03 10.09 14.82
CA ARG A 149 -0.01 11.02 15.97
C ARG A 149 0.40 12.44 15.59
N LEU A 150 1.42 12.60 14.76
CA LEU A 150 1.85 13.91 14.27
C LEU A 150 0.79 14.56 13.37
N LYS A 151 0.22 13.77 12.46
CA LYS A 151 -0.87 14.23 11.58
C LYS A 151 -2.09 14.65 12.39
N ASP A 152 -2.46 13.90 13.42
CA ASP A 152 -3.62 14.21 14.27
C ASP A 152 -3.39 15.49 15.09
N ASP A 153 -2.21 15.66 15.70
CA ASP A 153 -1.87 16.89 16.43
C ASP A 153 -1.86 18.13 15.52
N LEU A 154 -1.34 18.02 14.29
CA LEU A 154 -1.40 19.08 13.29
C LEU A 154 -2.83 19.38 12.83
N ASN A 155 -3.68 18.36 12.70
CA ASN A 155 -5.09 18.54 12.34
C ASN A 155 -5.88 19.26 13.45
N GLU A 156 -5.60 18.93 14.71
CA GLU A 156 -6.31 19.46 15.87
C GLU A 156 -5.85 20.87 16.23
N ASN A 157 -4.54 21.11 16.22
CA ASN A 157 -3.93 22.32 16.79
C ASN A 157 -3.21 23.20 15.74
N GLY A 158 -2.95 22.68 14.54
CA GLY A 158 -2.30 23.43 13.45
C GLY A 158 -0.96 24.03 13.88
N ARG A 159 -0.81 25.34 13.68
CA ARG A 159 0.40 26.09 14.03
C ARG A 159 0.66 26.19 15.54
N ASP A 160 -0.36 26.00 16.36
CA ASP A 160 -0.23 26.03 17.83
C ASP A 160 0.16 24.65 18.40
N SER A 161 0.36 23.64 17.54
CA SER A 161 0.74 22.28 17.94
C SER A 161 2.23 22.19 18.35
N GLU A 162 2.54 21.31 19.31
CA GLU A 162 3.93 20.97 19.62
C GLU A 162 4.60 20.30 18.41
N THR A 163 3.82 19.55 17.62
CA THR A 163 4.30 18.94 16.38
C THR A 163 4.78 19.97 15.37
N PHE A 164 4.05 21.07 15.16
CA PHE A 164 4.43 22.13 14.21
C PHE A 164 5.80 22.71 14.55
N GLU A 165 5.99 23.17 15.79
CA GLU A 165 7.25 23.74 16.25
C GLU A 165 8.39 22.72 16.16
N ARG A 166 8.14 21.48 16.58
CA ARG A 166 9.12 20.39 16.52
C ARG A 166 9.54 20.04 15.09
N LEU A 167 8.61 20.07 14.13
CA LEU A 167 8.91 19.78 12.73
C LEU A 167 9.63 20.95 12.08
N LYS A 168 9.25 22.20 12.40
CA LYS A 168 9.94 23.40 11.95
C LYS A 168 11.39 23.44 12.43
N ASP A 169 11.65 23.12 13.69
CA ASP A 169 13.02 23.06 14.25
C ASP A 169 13.91 22.00 13.60
N LYS A 170 13.32 20.95 13.02
CA LYS A 170 14.04 19.91 12.27
C LYS A 170 14.26 20.27 10.80
N PHE A 171 13.61 21.32 10.31
CA PHE A 171 13.80 21.79 8.95
C PHE A 171 15.10 22.60 8.90
N PHE A 172 16.03 22.20 8.01
CA PHE A 172 17.38 22.77 7.87
C PHE A 172 17.58 23.45 6.52
#